data_AF-A0A815DMK8-F1
#
_entry.id   AF-A0A815DMK8-F1
#
_cell.length_a   1.000
_cell.length_b   1.000
_cell.length_c   1.000
_cell.angle_alpha   90.00
_cell.angle_beta   90.00
_cell.angle_gamma   90.00
#
_symmetry.space_group_name_H-M   'P 1'
#
loop_
_entity.id
_entity.type
_entity.pdbx_description
1 polymer ?
#
loop_
_entity_poly.entity_id
_entity_poly.type
_entity_poly.pdbx_seq_one_letter_code
_entity_poly.pdbx_strand_id
1 'polypeptide(L)'
;MLSNARKYIPPCQSRFCHQPIKEIANTEYETVLSSVQQCLKRNEMSITDQRAKQSFADLERIMHDLYCKRLPRKLYRRARREYKQVKRLQKILHRRSDMMICRIDKGEGFYIGDKSIMQHKTLEYMNKTEAYQELTSDYCPLTDILHATTSVLDYLIKKKVITTAQRDKLLPNLEKLELPYLYPLPKIHKLGIPIRPIVSALYAPVNLISKFLYKLLSPIYLQVAHETTVINSIDWVRKLEKYTADGYLKSTTNFITADVENLYTMIPREGGLHALLRFLEKYSNHSKIGPFSIDMIMKMARLILDTNYFAYINKYYKQTRGGAMGSAFTQVYANIYMLQWEQNLIEYQASKNEIYGRYIDDIFMTTNESYDVITAVLQQAQKQDVNIKINPTMSNSVNFLDITITNINGKLRTSIYHKPTADPYYLPYQSDHPHTIHRNIPYTTLVRAARLCSNLHDFHRERLRIHVSLLLNSYRPHFISNHFQRFFQVHKADILYKYFDENTYSQLHRQLLYQTSKRELEEQAMKKDPVLFPPVLQQRPWNQRL
;
A
#
# COMPACT_ATOMS: atom_id res chain seq x y z
N MET A 1 -22.80 -0.95 -6.62
CA MET A 1 -21.45 -0.65 -7.16
C MET A 1 -20.75 -1.85 -7.82
N LEU A 2 -21.44 -2.92 -8.25
CA LEU A 2 -20.82 -4.02 -9.04
C LEU A 2 -21.43 -4.15 -10.46
N SER A 3 -22.26 -3.21 -10.88
CA SER A 3 -22.92 -3.27 -12.20
C SER A 3 -22.01 -2.81 -13.34
N ASN A 4 -21.11 -1.84 -13.11
CA ASN A 4 -20.40 -1.13 -14.19
C ASN A 4 -18.87 -1.32 -14.20
N ALA A 5 -18.29 -2.07 -13.27
CA ALA A 5 -16.88 -2.46 -13.39
C ALA A 5 -16.74 -3.47 -14.53
N ARG A 6 -15.82 -3.24 -15.48
CA ARG A 6 -15.43 -4.24 -16.48
C ARG A 6 -15.12 -5.54 -15.74
N LYS A 7 -16.01 -6.52 -15.91
CA LYS A 7 -15.87 -7.82 -15.28
C LYS A 7 -14.65 -8.45 -15.92
N TYR A 8 -13.55 -8.57 -15.17
CA TYR A 8 -12.55 -9.57 -15.52
C TYR A 8 -13.23 -10.92 -15.32
N ILE A 9 -13.87 -11.38 -16.39
CA ILE A 9 -14.43 -12.70 -16.49
C ILE A 9 -13.24 -13.55 -16.97
N PRO A 10 -12.72 -14.49 -16.17
CA PRO A 10 -11.71 -15.43 -16.66
C PRO A 10 -12.14 -15.96 -18.04
N PRO A 11 -11.23 -16.18 -19.01
CA PRO A 11 -11.58 -16.61 -20.37
C PRO A 11 -12.50 -17.85 -20.43
N CYS A 12 -12.57 -18.63 -19.34
CA CYS A 12 -13.49 -19.73 -19.17
C CYS A 12 -14.92 -19.33 -18.77
N GLN A 13 -15.10 -18.24 -18.02
CA GLN A 13 -16.41 -17.75 -17.59
C GLN A 13 -17.13 -16.90 -18.67
N SER A 14 -16.39 -16.29 -19.61
CA SER A 14 -16.94 -15.47 -20.69
C SER A 14 -17.69 -16.31 -21.72
N ARG A 15 -17.30 -17.58 -21.86
CA ARG A 15 -17.98 -18.61 -22.65
C ARG A 15 -19.40 -18.97 -22.15
N PHE A 16 -19.81 -18.46 -20.98
CA PHE A 16 -21.16 -18.64 -20.44
C PHE A 16 -21.99 -17.35 -20.44
N CYS A 17 -21.47 -16.26 -20.99
CA CYS A 17 -22.29 -15.07 -21.23
C CYS A 17 -23.15 -15.26 -22.50
N HIS A 18 -24.19 -14.44 -22.66
CA HIS A 18 -25.10 -14.52 -23.80
C HIS A 18 -24.49 -13.94 -25.09
N GLN A 19 -23.27 -13.40 -25.05
CA GLN A 19 -22.59 -12.86 -26.23
C GLN A 19 -21.85 -13.97 -27.00
N PRO A 20 -21.85 -13.94 -28.35
CA PRO A 20 -21.05 -14.85 -29.16
C PRO A 20 -19.56 -14.79 -28.79
N ILE A 21 -18.91 -15.95 -28.68
CA ILE A 21 -17.47 -16.05 -28.32
C ILE A 21 -16.60 -15.22 -29.27
N LYS A 22 -16.97 -15.15 -30.55
CA LYS A 22 -16.27 -14.37 -31.58
C LYS A 22 -16.29 -12.87 -31.27
N GLU A 23 -17.41 -12.33 -30.80
CA GLU A 23 -17.52 -10.91 -30.41
C GLU A 23 -16.69 -10.60 -29.16
N ILE A 24 -16.71 -11.51 -28.18
CA ILE A 24 -15.90 -11.37 -26.96
C ILE A 24 -14.40 -11.40 -27.32
N ALA A 25 -13.99 -12.38 -28.12
CA ALA A 25 -12.61 -12.53 -28.56
C ALA A 25 -12.12 -11.30 -29.32
N ASN A 26 -12.95 -10.76 -30.23
CA ASN A 26 -12.63 -9.55 -30.97
C ASN A 26 -12.51 -8.33 -30.04
N THR A 27 -13.46 -8.15 -29.11
CA THR A 27 -13.44 -7.00 -28.18
C THR A 27 -12.20 -7.01 -27.27
N GLU A 28 -11.84 -8.20 -26.77
CA GLU A 28 -10.66 -8.40 -25.94
C GLU A 28 -9.37 -8.26 -26.76
N TYR A 29 -9.35 -8.78 -28.00
CA TYR A 29 -8.24 -8.59 -28.92
C TYR A 29 -8.00 -7.10 -29.20
N GLU A 30 -9.03 -6.33 -29.54
CA GLU A 30 -8.92 -4.88 -29.75
C GLU A 30 -8.42 -4.15 -28.50
N THR A 31 -8.86 -4.59 -27.33
CA THR A 31 -8.39 -4.02 -26.05
C THR A 31 -6.91 -4.28 -25.82
N VAL A 32 -6.45 -5.53 -26.04
CA VAL A 32 -5.03 -5.87 -25.92
C VAL A 32 -4.20 -5.20 -27.02
N LEU A 33 -4.69 -5.18 -28.26
CA LEU A 33 -4.06 -4.55 -29.42
C LEU A 33 -3.83 -3.07 -29.14
N SER A 34 -4.85 -2.36 -28.66
CA SER A 34 -4.75 -0.95 -28.27
C SER A 34 -3.68 -0.72 -27.19
N SER A 35 -3.58 -1.64 -26.22
CA SER A 35 -2.59 -1.57 -25.13
C SER A 35 -1.17 -1.84 -25.62
N VAL A 36 -0.98 -2.82 -26.51
CA VAL A 36 0.31 -3.15 -27.12
C VAL A 36 0.75 -2.05 -28.08
N GLN A 37 -0.15 -1.52 -28.90
CA GLN A 37 0.12 -0.37 -29.76
C GLN A 37 0.51 0.86 -28.94
N GLN A 38 -0.19 1.14 -27.83
CA GLN A 38 0.23 2.17 -26.88
C GLN A 38 1.62 1.89 -26.31
N CYS A 39 1.92 0.63 -25.93
CA CYS A 39 3.23 0.24 -25.41
C CYS A 39 4.36 0.43 -26.45
N LEU A 40 4.17 -0.01 -27.69
CA LEU A 40 5.14 0.19 -28.76
C LEU A 40 5.34 1.68 -29.06
N LYS A 41 4.25 2.44 -29.11
CA LYS A 41 4.28 3.90 -29.26
C LYS A 41 4.98 4.58 -28.08
N ARG A 42 4.88 4.05 -26.86
CA ARG A 42 5.58 4.51 -25.65
C ARG A 42 7.08 4.20 -25.67
N ASN A 43 7.50 3.18 -26.41
CA ASN A 43 8.91 2.78 -26.54
C ASN A 43 9.51 3.19 -27.91
N GLU A 44 8.87 4.12 -28.63
CA GLU A 44 9.32 4.63 -29.94
C GLU A 44 9.53 3.55 -31.01
N MET A 45 8.85 2.41 -30.89
CA MET A 45 8.89 1.35 -31.88
C MET A 45 7.82 1.58 -32.95
N SER A 46 8.21 1.53 -34.22
CA SER A 46 7.25 1.65 -35.32
C SER A 46 6.32 0.45 -35.38
N ILE A 47 5.02 0.70 -35.49
CA ILE A 47 3.98 -0.32 -35.73
C ILE A 47 4.16 -0.96 -37.13
N THR A 48 4.86 -0.29 -38.03
CA THR A 48 5.18 -0.82 -39.37
C THR A 48 6.35 -1.78 -39.39
N ASP A 49 7.12 -1.90 -38.28
CA ASP A 49 8.20 -2.87 -38.14
C ASP A 49 7.66 -4.28 -38.36
N GLN A 50 8.36 -5.06 -39.17
CA GLN A 50 7.96 -6.43 -39.52
C GLN A 50 7.90 -7.34 -38.28
N ARG A 51 8.74 -7.12 -37.27
CA ARG A 51 8.67 -7.84 -35.98
C ARG A 51 7.43 -7.46 -35.18
N ALA A 52 7.01 -6.20 -35.23
CA ALA A 52 5.78 -5.73 -34.60
C ALA A 52 4.55 -6.35 -35.28
N LYS A 53 4.50 -6.32 -36.63
CA LYS A 53 3.44 -6.98 -37.41
C LYS A 53 3.34 -8.47 -37.11
N GLN A 54 4.47 -9.17 -37.06
CA GLN A 54 4.51 -10.59 -36.70
C GLN A 54 3.98 -10.83 -35.28
N SER A 55 4.38 -9.99 -34.33
CA SER A 55 3.91 -10.07 -32.94
C SER A 55 2.41 -9.81 -32.81
N PHE A 56 1.84 -8.90 -33.60
CA PHE A 56 0.40 -8.65 -33.63
C PHE A 56 -0.38 -9.85 -34.20
N ALA A 57 0.09 -10.44 -35.30
CA ALA A 57 -0.50 -11.64 -35.87
C ALA A 57 -0.41 -12.84 -34.91
N ASP A 58 0.72 -12.99 -34.22
CA ASP A 58 0.89 -14.02 -33.18
C ASP A 58 -0.06 -13.80 -32.00
N LEU A 59 -0.24 -12.55 -31.58
CA LEU A 59 -1.15 -12.20 -30.49
C LEU A 59 -2.62 -12.44 -30.86
N GLU A 60 -3.02 -12.10 -32.09
CA GLU A 60 -4.35 -12.39 -32.64
C GLU A 60 -4.61 -13.89 -32.63
N ARG A 61 -3.65 -14.68 -33.14
CA ARG A 61 -3.72 -16.14 -33.15
C ARG A 61 -3.80 -16.71 -31.74
N ILE A 62 -2.98 -16.24 -30.80
CA ILE A 62 -3.00 -16.69 -29.39
C ILE A 62 -4.35 -16.37 -28.74
N MET A 63 -4.88 -15.16 -28.97
CA MET A 63 -6.18 -14.74 -28.44
C MET A 63 -7.31 -15.58 -29.03
N HIS A 64 -7.35 -15.72 -30.35
CA HIS A 64 -8.33 -16.58 -31.01
C HIS A 64 -8.25 -18.01 -30.49
N ASP A 65 -7.05 -18.58 -30.36
CA ASP A 65 -6.83 -19.90 -29.77
C ASP A 65 -7.32 -20.00 -28.33
N LEU A 66 -7.06 -19.01 -27.48
CA LEU A 66 -7.51 -19.00 -26.07
C LEU A 66 -9.04 -19.05 -25.95
N TYR A 67 -9.76 -18.37 -26.85
CA TYR A 67 -11.23 -18.32 -26.85
C TYR A 67 -11.86 -19.51 -27.60
N CYS A 68 -11.25 -19.97 -28.68
CA CYS A 68 -11.79 -21.01 -29.57
C CYS A 68 -11.34 -22.43 -29.18
N LYS A 69 -10.18 -22.61 -28.53
CA LYS A 69 -9.74 -23.94 -28.07
C LYS A 69 -10.77 -24.51 -27.10
N ARG A 70 -11.14 -25.77 -27.32
CA ARG A 70 -12.07 -26.48 -26.44
C ARG A 70 -11.42 -26.65 -25.06
N LEU A 71 -12.06 -26.10 -24.02
CA LEU A 71 -11.60 -26.32 -22.65
C LEU A 71 -11.71 -27.80 -22.28
N PRO A 72 -10.73 -28.36 -21.53
CA PRO A 72 -10.88 -29.67 -20.91
C PRO A 72 -12.22 -29.79 -20.17
N ARG A 73 -12.91 -30.93 -20.30
CA ARG A 73 -14.26 -31.14 -19.73
C ARG A 73 -14.35 -30.76 -18.25
N LYS A 74 -13.29 -31.04 -17.47
CA LYS A 74 -13.20 -30.73 -16.04
C LYS A 74 -13.22 -29.21 -15.78
N LEU A 75 -12.42 -28.43 -16.51
CA LEU A 75 -12.35 -26.98 -16.39
C LEU A 75 -13.66 -26.33 -16.83
N TYR A 76 -14.25 -26.81 -17.93
CA TYR A 76 -15.55 -26.32 -18.40
C TYR A 76 -16.65 -26.52 -17.34
N ARG A 77 -16.74 -27.72 -16.73
CA ARG A 77 -17.72 -28.00 -15.67
C ARG A 77 -17.51 -27.10 -14.44
N ARG A 78 -16.25 -26.89 -14.02
CA ARG A 78 -15.90 -26.00 -12.90
C ARG A 78 -16.32 -24.56 -13.19
N ALA A 79 -15.90 -24.01 -14.33
CA ALA A 79 -16.20 -22.63 -14.72
C ALA A 79 -17.72 -22.40 -14.84
N ARG A 80 -18.47 -23.38 -15.38
CA ARG A 80 -19.95 -23.32 -15.44
C ARG A 80 -20.58 -23.28 -14.04
N ARG A 81 -20.05 -24.06 -13.09
CA ARG A 81 -20.53 -24.09 -11.70
C ARG A 81 -20.28 -22.76 -11.01
N GLU A 82 -19.06 -22.24 -11.11
CA GLU A 82 -18.67 -20.94 -10.54
C GLU A 82 -19.51 -19.80 -11.13
N TYR A 83 -19.67 -19.76 -12.45
CA TYR A 83 -20.53 -18.78 -13.12
C TYR A 83 -21.98 -18.82 -12.60
N LYS A 84 -22.56 -20.02 -12.48
CA LYS A 84 -23.91 -20.20 -11.92
C LYS A 84 -23.99 -19.72 -10.47
N GLN A 85 -22.97 -19.98 -9.65
CA GLN A 85 -22.92 -19.51 -8.27
C GLN A 85 -22.87 -17.98 -8.19
N VAL A 86 -21.98 -17.34 -8.95
CA VAL A 86 -21.88 -15.88 -9.02
C VAL A 86 -23.20 -15.26 -9.49
N LYS A 87 -23.83 -15.81 -10.54
CA LYS A 87 -25.14 -15.32 -11.02
C LYS A 87 -26.24 -15.47 -9.97
N ARG A 88 -26.27 -16.57 -9.21
CA ARG A 88 -27.22 -16.76 -8.11
C ARG A 88 -27.00 -15.75 -7.00
N LEU A 89 -25.76 -15.55 -6.57
CA LEU A 89 -25.40 -14.55 -5.56
C LEU A 89 -25.80 -13.14 -6.01
N GLN A 90 -25.52 -12.78 -7.27
CA GLN A 90 -25.94 -11.51 -7.85
C GLN A 90 -27.46 -11.34 -7.78
N LYS A 91 -28.24 -12.38 -8.13
CA LYS A 91 -29.71 -12.32 -8.03
C LYS A 91 -30.20 -12.17 -6.59
N ILE A 92 -29.59 -12.87 -5.64
CA ILE A 92 -29.92 -12.73 -4.21
C ILE A 92 -29.65 -11.29 -3.75
N LEU A 93 -28.49 -10.73 -4.08
CA LEU A 93 -28.12 -9.37 -3.71
C LEU A 93 -28.99 -8.30 -4.38
N HIS A 94 -29.47 -8.54 -5.60
CA HIS A 94 -30.44 -7.62 -6.22
C HIS A 94 -31.80 -7.65 -5.50
N ARG A 95 -32.20 -8.79 -4.92
CA ARG A 95 -33.44 -8.90 -4.15
C ARG A 95 -33.30 -8.41 -2.70
N ARG A 96 -32.08 -8.44 -2.16
CA ARG A 96 -31.75 -8.02 -0.79
C ARG A 96 -30.99 -6.70 -0.82
N SER A 97 -31.70 -5.60 -1.12
CA SER A 97 -31.13 -4.24 -1.16
C SER A 97 -30.71 -3.72 0.23
N ASP A 98 -31.18 -4.37 1.29
CA ASP A 98 -30.82 -4.23 2.69
C ASP A 98 -29.43 -4.82 3.01
N MET A 99 -28.88 -5.67 2.15
CA MET A 99 -27.57 -6.29 2.37
C MET A 99 -26.45 -5.58 1.60
N MET A 100 -25.25 -5.58 2.18
CA MET A 100 -24.03 -5.10 1.56
C MET A 100 -22.95 -6.19 1.56
N ILE A 101 -22.21 -6.29 0.46
CA ILE A 101 -20.94 -7.02 0.38
C ILE A 101 -19.81 -6.03 0.15
N CYS A 102 -18.80 -6.03 1.02
CA CYS A 102 -17.60 -5.22 0.84
C CYS A 102 -16.34 -5.98 1.30
N ARG A 103 -15.17 -5.47 0.90
CA ARG A 103 -13.89 -5.96 1.43
C ARG A 103 -13.71 -5.49 2.88
N ILE A 104 -12.94 -6.25 3.64
CA ILE A 104 -12.56 -5.91 5.02
C ILE A 104 -11.23 -5.16 5.06
N ASP A 105 -10.97 -4.44 6.16
CA ASP A 105 -9.82 -3.54 6.31
C ASP A 105 -8.45 -4.23 6.36
N LYS A 106 -8.40 -5.48 6.84
CA LYS A 106 -7.18 -6.29 6.95
C LYS A 106 -7.58 -7.76 6.84
N GLY A 107 -7.24 -8.42 5.73
CA GLY A 107 -7.59 -9.81 5.42
C GLY A 107 -8.14 -9.98 4.00
N GLU A 108 -8.20 -11.22 3.53
CA GLU A 108 -8.61 -11.57 2.15
C GLU A 108 -10.12 -11.89 2.02
N GLY A 109 -10.87 -11.70 3.11
CA GLY A 109 -12.30 -11.99 3.19
C GLY A 109 -13.24 -10.87 2.73
N PHE A 110 -14.54 -11.16 2.79
CA PHE A 110 -15.62 -10.20 2.54
C PHE A 110 -16.51 -10.08 3.76
N TYR A 111 -16.95 -8.86 4.05
CA TYR A 111 -18.06 -8.62 4.96
C TYR A 111 -19.38 -8.78 4.19
N ILE A 112 -20.30 -9.57 4.74
CA ILE A 112 -21.67 -9.71 4.27
C ILE A 112 -22.58 -9.38 5.44
N GLY A 113 -23.37 -8.32 5.34
CA GLY A 113 -24.25 -7.91 6.44
C GLY A 113 -25.20 -6.79 6.05
N ASP A 114 -25.91 -6.26 7.04
CA ASP A 114 -26.87 -5.19 6.85
C ASP A 114 -26.17 -3.90 6.41
N LYS A 115 -26.70 -3.29 5.34
CA LYS A 115 -26.24 -2.05 4.75
C LYS A 115 -26.45 -0.88 5.72
N SER A 116 -27.58 -0.82 6.42
CA SER A 116 -27.93 0.26 7.35
C SER A 116 -26.92 0.38 8.50
N ILE A 117 -26.45 -0.75 9.03
CA ILE A 117 -25.42 -0.79 10.08
C ILE A 117 -24.13 -0.11 9.59
N MET A 118 -23.69 -0.42 8.38
CA MET A 118 -22.46 0.17 7.83
C MET A 118 -22.64 1.65 7.48
N GLN A 119 -23.83 2.06 7.06
CA GLN A 119 -24.17 3.46 6.85
C GLN A 119 -24.13 4.24 8.17
N HIS A 120 -24.75 3.70 9.22
CA HIS A 120 -24.75 4.30 10.55
C HIS A 120 -23.33 4.47 11.10
N LYS A 121 -22.50 3.43 11.04
CA LYS A 121 -21.09 3.50 11.47
C LYS A 121 -20.25 4.50 10.68
N THR A 122 -20.56 4.68 9.40
CA THR A 122 -19.87 5.67 8.58
C THR A 122 -20.24 7.09 9.02
N LEU A 123 -21.52 7.34 9.27
CA LEU A 123 -22.00 8.63 9.80
C LEU A 123 -21.47 8.90 11.21
N GLU A 124 -21.44 7.88 12.07
CA GLU A 124 -20.84 7.95 13.41
C GLU A 124 -19.36 8.35 13.33
N TYR A 125 -18.60 7.74 12.42
CA TYR A 125 -17.21 8.13 12.16
C TYR A 125 -17.10 9.59 11.69
N MET A 126 -17.95 9.99 10.74
CA MET A 126 -17.95 11.37 10.22
C MET A 126 -18.23 12.38 11.34
N ASN A 127 -19.21 12.10 12.19
CA ASN A 127 -19.57 12.93 13.33
C ASN A 127 -18.46 12.95 14.39
N LYS A 128 -17.90 11.80 14.77
CA LYS A 128 -16.81 11.71 15.76
C LYS A 128 -15.58 12.52 15.35
N THR A 129 -15.27 12.53 14.06
CA THR A 129 -14.06 13.21 13.54
C THR A 129 -14.28 14.67 13.20
N GLU A 130 -15.54 15.09 13.03
CA GLU A 130 -15.93 16.43 12.57
C GLU A 130 -15.19 16.88 11.29
N ALA A 131 -14.67 15.92 10.52
CA ALA A 131 -13.79 16.19 9.39
C ALA A 131 -14.53 16.32 8.05
N TYR A 132 -15.85 16.12 8.06
CA TYR A 132 -16.68 16.05 6.86
C TYR A 132 -17.89 16.95 6.99
N GLN A 133 -18.12 17.74 5.95
CA GLN A 133 -19.26 18.64 5.85
C GLN A 133 -20.12 18.21 4.66
N GLU A 134 -21.40 17.95 4.91
CA GLU A 134 -22.39 17.73 3.85
C GLU A 134 -22.59 19.04 3.06
N LEU A 135 -22.63 18.95 1.74
CA LEU A 135 -23.03 20.08 0.90
C LEU A 135 -24.56 20.20 0.94
N THR A 136 -25.05 21.40 1.21
CA THR A 136 -26.50 21.69 1.24
C THR A 136 -27.12 21.77 -0.15
N SER A 137 -26.28 21.91 -1.18
CA SER A 137 -26.70 21.94 -2.58
C SER A 137 -26.56 20.55 -3.20
N ASP A 138 -27.54 20.16 -4.01
CA ASP A 138 -27.46 18.97 -4.89
C ASP A 138 -26.49 19.19 -6.08
N TYR A 139 -25.82 20.33 -6.13
CA TYR A 139 -24.80 20.63 -7.13
C TYR A 139 -23.57 19.71 -6.98
N CYS A 140 -23.26 18.98 -8.04
CA CYS A 140 -22.07 18.14 -8.11
C CYS A 140 -20.81 19.00 -8.33
N PRO A 141 -19.81 18.97 -7.44
CA PRO A 141 -18.62 19.83 -7.54
C PRO A 141 -17.60 19.39 -8.59
N LEU A 142 -17.88 18.33 -9.37
CA LEU A 142 -16.90 17.73 -10.28
C LEU A 142 -16.32 18.73 -11.29
N THR A 143 -17.18 19.53 -11.90
CA THR A 143 -16.80 20.53 -12.91
C THR A 143 -15.91 21.61 -12.31
N ASP A 144 -16.22 22.08 -11.09
CA ASP A 144 -15.43 23.08 -10.39
C ASP A 144 -14.01 22.57 -10.11
N ILE A 145 -13.88 21.31 -9.67
CA ILE A 145 -12.55 20.77 -9.39
C ILE A 145 -11.77 20.47 -10.67
N LEU A 146 -12.44 20.14 -11.77
CA LEU A 146 -11.80 20.06 -13.09
C LEU A 146 -11.27 21.43 -13.54
N HIS A 147 -12.06 22.50 -13.40
CA HIS A 147 -11.63 23.86 -13.73
C HIS A 147 -10.44 24.28 -12.87
N ALA A 148 -10.53 24.11 -11.55
CA ALA A 148 -9.44 24.45 -10.63
C ALA A 148 -8.14 23.67 -10.95
N THR A 149 -8.27 22.38 -11.28
CA THR A 149 -7.14 21.54 -11.71
C THR A 149 -6.51 22.09 -12.98
N THR A 150 -7.32 22.41 -13.98
CA THR A 150 -6.86 22.93 -15.27
C THR A 150 -6.17 24.28 -15.11
N SER A 151 -6.74 25.19 -14.31
CA SER A 151 -6.16 26.50 -14.02
C SER A 151 -4.78 26.41 -13.36
N VAL A 152 -4.58 25.47 -12.44
CA VAL A 152 -3.26 25.25 -11.82
C VAL A 152 -2.25 24.73 -12.85
N LEU A 153 -2.65 23.80 -13.72
CA LEU A 153 -1.77 23.29 -14.78
C LEU A 153 -1.41 24.37 -15.80
N ASP A 154 -2.37 25.22 -16.17
CA ASP A 154 -2.16 26.34 -17.10
C ASP A 154 -1.21 27.40 -16.51
N TYR A 155 -1.33 27.65 -15.20
CA TYR A 155 -0.38 28.48 -14.48
C TYR A 155 1.05 27.91 -14.56
N LEU A 156 1.23 26.59 -14.39
CA LEU A 156 2.54 25.95 -14.49
C LEU A 156 3.12 26.02 -15.92
N ILE A 157 2.30 25.88 -16.96
CA ILE A 157 2.71 26.12 -18.36
C ILE A 157 3.14 27.58 -18.54
N LYS A 158 2.33 28.54 -18.09
CA LYS A 158 2.63 29.97 -18.23
C LYS A 158 3.96 30.34 -17.57
N LYS A 159 4.28 29.69 -16.45
CA LYS A 159 5.56 29.83 -15.74
C LYS A 159 6.72 29.03 -16.36
N LYS A 160 6.46 28.30 -17.46
CA LYS A 160 7.43 27.49 -18.23
C LYS A 160 8.15 26.43 -17.38
N VAL A 161 7.51 25.97 -16.30
CA VAL A 161 8.06 24.90 -15.44
C VAL A 161 7.63 23.52 -15.90
N ILE A 162 6.55 23.44 -16.70
CA ILE A 162 6.13 22.24 -17.42
C ILE A 162 5.85 22.56 -18.88
N THR A 163 6.01 21.55 -19.75
CA THR A 163 5.64 21.58 -21.16
C THR A 163 4.17 21.20 -21.37
N THR A 164 3.62 21.49 -22.56
CA THR A 164 2.27 21.05 -22.95
C THR A 164 2.11 19.53 -22.84
N ALA A 165 3.10 18.77 -23.30
CA ALA A 165 3.08 17.31 -23.22
C ALA A 165 3.03 16.79 -21.77
N GLN A 166 3.63 17.51 -20.81
CA GLN A 166 3.58 17.16 -19.40
C GLN A 166 2.24 17.56 -18.76
N ARG A 167 1.66 18.69 -19.17
CA ARG A 167 0.32 19.10 -18.77
C ARG A 167 -0.72 18.06 -19.20
N ASP A 168 -0.64 17.58 -20.44
CA ASP A 168 -1.55 16.54 -20.96
C ASP A 168 -1.45 15.22 -20.17
N LYS A 169 -0.27 14.92 -19.62
CA LYS A 169 -0.05 13.76 -18.73
C LYS A 169 -0.61 13.94 -17.32
N LEU A 170 -0.79 15.18 -16.88
CA LEU A 170 -1.34 15.53 -15.56
C LEU A 170 -2.83 15.83 -15.63
N LEU A 171 -3.38 16.05 -16.83
CA LEU A 171 -4.82 16.19 -17.05
C LEU A 171 -5.53 14.85 -16.89
N PRO A 172 -6.70 14.82 -16.25
CA PRO A 172 -7.51 13.62 -16.14
C PRO A 172 -8.07 13.22 -17.51
N ASN A 173 -8.32 11.91 -17.69
CA ASN A 173 -9.05 11.44 -18.86
C ASN A 173 -10.53 11.83 -18.72
N LEU A 174 -11.00 12.71 -19.61
CA LEU A 174 -12.37 13.25 -19.58
C LEU A 174 -13.45 12.18 -19.78
N GLU A 175 -13.18 11.09 -20.50
CA GLU A 175 -14.15 10.00 -20.73
C GLU A 175 -14.37 9.13 -19.49
N LYS A 176 -13.43 9.15 -18.55
CA LYS A 176 -13.47 8.34 -17.33
C LYS A 176 -13.69 9.19 -16.08
N LEU A 177 -13.87 10.49 -16.24
CA LEU A 177 -13.88 11.45 -15.16
C LEU A 177 -15.01 11.15 -14.18
N GLU A 178 -14.68 11.03 -12.90
CA GLU A 178 -15.65 10.73 -11.85
C GLU A 178 -15.36 11.56 -10.61
N LEU A 179 -16.43 11.98 -9.92
CA LEU A 179 -16.31 12.50 -8.56
C LEU A 179 -15.84 11.36 -7.65
N PRO A 180 -14.89 11.61 -6.74
CA PRO A 180 -14.54 10.63 -5.73
C PRO A 180 -15.76 10.14 -4.96
N TYR A 181 -15.71 8.91 -4.45
CA TYR A 181 -16.77 8.39 -3.58
C TYR A 181 -16.19 7.67 -2.37
N LEU A 182 -16.89 7.78 -1.25
CA LEU A 182 -16.51 7.12 -0.01
C LEU A 182 -17.10 5.71 0.06
N TYR A 183 -16.30 4.74 0.48
CA TYR A 183 -16.77 3.42 0.84
C TYR A 183 -16.10 2.93 2.14
N PRO A 184 -16.87 2.32 3.07
CA PRO A 184 -16.32 1.82 4.32
C PRO A 184 -15.70 0.42 4.16
N LEU A 185 -14.53 0.22 4.77
CA LEU A 185 -13.93 -1.10 4.98
C LEU A 185 -14.09 -1.51 6.45
N PRO A 186 -14.85 -2.57 6.76
CA PRO A 186 -15.05 -3.02 8.14
C PRO A 186 -13.77 -3.60 8.75
N LYS A 187 -13.44 -3.15 9.96
CA LYS A 187 -12.32 -3.66 10.78
C LYS A 187 -12.78 -4.81 11.66
N ILE A 188 -13.09 -5.97 11.04
CA ILE A 188 -13.62 -7.15 11.75
C ILE A 188 -12.70 -7.70 12.85
N HIS A 189 -11.41 -7.34 12.80
CA HIS A 189 -10.40 -7.71 13.79
C HIS A 189 -10.37 -6.79 15.02
N LYS A 190 -11.26 -5.79 15.10
CA LYS A 190 -11.42 -4.89 16.26
C LYS A 190 -12.80 -5.07 16.86
N LEU A 191 -12.89 -4.96 18.19
CA LEU A 191 -14.17 -4.98 18.91
C LEU A 191 -15.10 -3.88 18.38
N GLY A 192 -16.39 -4.20 18.26
CA GLY A 192 -17.37 -3.26 17.72
C GLY A 192 -17.30 -3.06 16.20
N ILE A 193 -16.38 -3.70 15.47
CA ILE A 193 -16.22 -3.64 14.00
C ILE A 193 -16.31 -2.19 13.47
N PRO A 194 -15.39 -1.29 13.88
CA PRO A 194 -15.32 0.06 13.34
C PRO A 194 -14.98 0.01 11.84
N ILE A 195 -15.11 1.14 11.15
CA ILE A 195 -14.83 1.24 9.71
C ILE A 195 -13.51 1.98 9.44
N ARG A 196 -12.86 1.68 8.31
CA ARG A 196 -11.88 2.56 7.67
C ARG A 196 -12.57 3.20 6.46
N PRO A 197 -12.77 4.53 6.44
CA PRO A 197 -13.36 5.18 5.28
C PRO A 197 -12.29 5.32 4.20
N ILE A 198 -12.56 4.83 2.99
CA ILE A 198 -11.69 5.06 1.84
C ILE A 198 -12.43 5.94 0.83
N VAL A 199 -11.75 6.98 0.35
CA VAL A 199 -12.25 7.82 -0.74
C VAL A 199 -11.59 7.36 -2.04
N SER A 200 -12.38 6.73 -2.90
CA SER A 200 -11.93 6.30 -4.23
C SER A 200 -11.79 7.51 -5.14
N ALA A 201 -10.57 7.98 -5.36
CA ALA A 201 -10.28 9.14 -6.22
C ALA A 201 -9.56 8.75 -7.53
N LEU A 202 -9.74 7.51 -8.02
CA LEU A 202 -8.97 6.97 -9.15
C LEU A 202 -9.09 7.84 -10.42
N TYR A 203 -10.28 8.36 -10.68
CA TYR A 203 -10.57 9.19 -11.85
C TYR A 203 -10.92 10.64 -11.51
N ALA A 204 -10.57 11.08 -10.29
CA ALA A 204 -10.76 12.45 -9.87
C ALA A 204 -9.80 13.40 -10.61
N PRO A 205 -10.20 14.66 -10.90
CA PRO A 205 -9.33 15.61 -11.59
C PRO A 205 -7.94 15.79 -10.96
N VAL A 206 -7.87 15.80 -9.63
CA VAL A 206 -6.63 16.06 -8.88
C VAL A 206 -5.74 14.83 -8.67
N ASN A 207 -6.16 13.62 -9.07
CA ASN A 207 -5.44 12.38 -8.75
C ASN A 207 -4.01 12.36 -9.31
N LEU A 208 -3.82 12.83 -10.54
CA LEU A 208 -2.52 12.82 -11.20
C LEU A 208 -1.57 13.86 -10.58
N ILE A 209 -2.09 15.03 -10.19
CA ILE A 209 -1.33 16.03 -9.41
C ILE A 209 -0.95 15.48 -8.04
N SER A 210 -1.87 14.78 -7.36
CA SER A 210 -1.61 14.12 -6.07
C SER A 210 -0.46 13.09 -6.17
N LYS A 211 -0.49 12.23 -7.20
CA LYS A 211 0.61 11.29 -7.48
C LYS A 211 1.92 11.99 -7.84
N PHE A 212 1.84 13.10 -8.58
CA PHE A 212 3.01 13.89 -8.93
C PHE A 212 3.68 14.47 -7.67
N LEU A 213 2.93 15.14 -6.79
CA LEU A 213 3.46 15.67 -5.54
C LEU A 213 4.03 14.58 -4.62
N TYR A 214 3.37 13.43 -4.53
CA TYR A 214 3.90 12.29 -3.78
C TYR A 214 5.30 11.89 -4.29
N LYS A 215 5.45 11.72 -5.61
CA LYS A 215 6.74 11.36 -6.22
C LYS A 215 7.80 12.46 -6.13
N LEU A 216 7.36 13.72 -6.05
CA LEU A 216 8.24 14.88 -5.87
C LEU A 216 8.79 14.95 -4.44
N LEU A 217 7.93 14.79 -3.43
CA LEU A 217 8.26 15.05 -2.03
C LEU A 217 8.73 13.83 -1.25
N SER A 218 8.22 12.63 -1.57
CA SER A 218 8.55 11.41 -0.82
C SER A 218 10.05 11.09 -0.77
N PRO A 219 10.84 11.25 -1.85
CA PRO A 219 12.28 11.00 -1.79
C PRO A 219 13.01 11.96 -0.83
N ILE A 220 12.62 13.24 -0.82
CA ILE A 220 13.20 14.25 0.07
C ILE A 220 12.85 13.93 1.52
N TYR A 221 11.58 13.61 1.79
CA TYR A 221 11.16 13.19 3.13
C TYR A 221 11.96 11.97 3.62
N LEU A 222 12.10 10.94 2.78
CA LEU A 222 12.82 9.72 3.15
C LEU A 222 14.30 9.96 3.39
N GLN A 223 14.93 10.89 2.66
CA GLN A 223 16.32 11.28 2.90
C GLN A 223 16.47 11.97 4.27
N VAL A 224 15.56 12.90 4.58
CA VAL A 224 15.59 13.67 5.85
C VAL A 224 15.30 12.78 7.05
N ALA A 225 14.30 11.91 6.95
CA ALA A 225 13.77 11.12 8.06
C ALA A 225 14.23 9.64 8.02
N HIS A 226 15.35 9.33 7.36
CA HIS A 226 15.78 7.95 7.12
C HIS A 226 16.04 7.16 8.42
N GLU A 227 16.61 7.79 9.45
CA GLU A 227 16.91 7.13 10.72
C GLU A 227 15.63 6.75 11.48
N THR A 228 14.62 7.62 11.46
CA THR A 228 13.40 7.49 12.25
C THR A 228 12.23 6.88 11.50
N THR A 229 12.25 6.89 10.17
CA THR A 229 11.23 6.23 9.34
C THR A 229 11.53 4.74 9.25
N VAL A 230 10.53 3.93 9.53
CA VAL A 230 10.57 2.48 9.29
C VAL A 230 9.99 2.20 7.92
N ILE A 231 10.72 1.45 7.08
CA ILE A 231 10.26 1.14 5.72
C ILE A 231 9.47 -0.17 5.67
N ASN A 232 9.92 -1.17 6.43
CA ASN A 232 9.31 -2.48 6.56
C ASN A 232 9.95 -3.21 7.75
N SER A 233 9.45 -4.40 8.07
CA SER A 233 9.92 -5.17 9.21
C SER A 233 11.36 -5.67 9.07
N ILE A 234 11.86 -5.92 7.85
CA ILE A 234 13.25 -6.35 7.64
C ILE A 234 14.20 -5.19 7.96
N ASP A 235 13.88 -3.99 7.45
CA ASP A 235 14.59 -2.74 7.78
C ASP A 235 14.58 -2.50 9.30
N TRP A 236 13.44 -2.69 9.95
CA TRP A 236 13.33 -2.53 11.40
C TRP A 236 14.18 -3.53 12.20
N VAL A 237 14.17 -4.81 11.82
CA VAL A 237 15.01 -5.83 12.47
C VAL A 237 16.49 -5.45 12.34
N ARG A 238 16.95 -4.98 11.17
CA ARG A 238 18.34 -4.53 10.99
C ARG A 238 18.69 -3.35 11.90
N LYS A 239 17.78 -2.37 12.04
CA LYS A 239 17.97 -1.22 12.95
C LYS A 239 18.06 -1.67 14.42
N LEU A 240 17.22 -2.63 14.82
CA LEU A 240 17.25 -3.21 16.17
C LEU A 240 18.49 -4.07 16.43
N GLU A 241 18.98 -4.83 15.44
CA GLU A 241 20.24 -5.58 15.56
C GLU A 241 21.43 -4.63 15.73
N LYS A 242 21.46 -3.53 14.98
CA LYS A 242 22.48 -2.47 15.16
C LYS A 242 22.40 -1.85 16.56
N TYR A 243 21.20 -1.45 16.99
CA TYR A 243 20.95 -0.94 18.34
C TYR A 243 21.43 -1.90 19.44
N THR A 244 21.24 -3.21 19.24
CA THR A 244 21.72 -4.25 20.16
C THR A 244 23.23 -4.40 20.11
N ALA A 245 23.83 -4.40 18.91
CA ALA A 245 25.28 -4.52 18.71
C ALA A 245 26.07 -3.34 19.30
N ASP A 246 25.48 -2.13 19.29
CA ASP A 246 26.03 -0.93 19.92
C ASP A 246 25.94 -0.97 21.47
N GLY A 247 25.35 -2.03 22.04
CA GLY A 247 25.25 -2.22 23.50
C GLY A 247 24.10 -1.44 24.17
N TYR A 248 23.18 -0.88 23.38
CA TYR A 248 22.11 -0.04 23.89
C TYR A 248 20.90 -0.83 24.42
N LEU A 249 20.68 -2.06 23.93
CA LEU A 249 19.64 -2.95 24.46
C LEU A 249 20.08 -3.58 25.78
N LYS A 250 19.55 -3.09 26.90
CA LYS A 250 19.84 -3.59 28.25
C LYS A 250 18.80 -4.62 28.69
N SER A 251 19.10 -5.39 29.74
CA SER A 251 18.12 -6.30 30.35
C SER A 251 16.88 -5.59 30.91
N THR A 252 17.02 -4.31 31.28
CA THR A 252 15.95 -3.44 31.78
C THR A 252 15.14 -2.75 30.68
N THR A 253 15.55 -2.87 29.42
CA THR A 253 14.92 -2.11 28.32
C THR A 253 13.53 -2.66 28.02
N ASN A 254 12.54 -1.78 28.10
CA ASN A 254 11.19 -2.02 27.64
C ASN A 254 10.97 -1.43 26.25
N PHE A 255 9.98 -1.96 25.55
CA PHE A 255 9.52 -1.45 24.26
C PHE A 255 8.18 -0.75 24.44
N ILE A 256 8.00 0.34 23.70
CA ILE A 256 6.76 1.08 23.63
C ILE A 256 6.27 1.02 22.19
N THR A 257 5.01 0.63 22.03
CA THR A 257 4.31 0.74 20.74
C THR A 257 3.13 1.66 20.89
N ALA A 258 2.88 2.51 19.90
CA ALA A 258 1.72 3.40 19.90
C ALA A 258 1.12 3.50 18.50
N ASP A 259 -0.20 3.62 18.41
CA ASP A 259 -0.95 3.88 17.18
C ASP A 259 -1.47 5.32 17.22
N VAL A 260 -1.25 6.09 16.15
CA VAL A 260 -1.79 7.44 16.00
C VAL A 260 -3.25 7.37 15.54
N GLU A 261 -4.17 7.86 16.37
CA GLU A 261 -5.60 7.75 16.07
C GLU A 261 -6.01 8.59 14.85
N ASN A 262 -6.54 7.93 13.81
CA ASN A 262 -7.11 8.57 12.62
C ASN A 262 -6.18 9.58 11.92
N LEU A 263 -4.86 9.30 11.89
CA LEU A 263 -3.80 10.20 11.40
C LEU A 263 -4.21 11.05 10.18
N TYR A 264 -4.62 10.42 9.08
CA TYR A 264 -4.95 11.15 7.85
C TYR A 264 -6.15 12.10 7.98
N THR A 265 -7.15 11.75 8.79
CA THR A 265 -8.36 12.55 8.98
C THR A 265 -8.14 13.67 9.99
N MET A 266 -7.27 13.45 10.97
CA MET A 266 -7.12 14.36 12.10
C MET A 266 -6.13 15.49 11.87
N ILE A 267 -5.31 15.48 10.82
CA ILE A 267 -4.38 16.60 10.58
C ILE A 267 -5.15 17.90 10.31
N PRO A 268 -4.94 18.98 11.07
CA PRO A 268 -5.56 20.27 10.78
C PRO A 268 -5.01 20.80 9.47
N ARG A 269 -5.89 21.24 8.58
CA ARG A 269 -5.52 21.56 7.20
C ARG A 269 -4.46 22.66 7.09
N GLU A 270 -4.69 23.82 7.71
CA GLU A 270 -3.71 24.92 7.69
C GLU A 270 -2.45 24.56 8.48
N GLY A 271 -2.59 23.84 9.60
CA GLY A 271 -1.44 23.35 10.38
C GLY A 271 -0.52 22.45 9.55
N GLY A 272 -1.08 21.52 8.78
CA GLY A 272 -0.28 20.66 7.90
C GLY A 272 0.26 21.37 6.66
N LEU A 273 -0.44 22.37 6.13
CA LEU A 273 0.11 23.22 5.07
C LEU A 273 1.29 24.07 5.59
N HIS A 274 1.23 24.56 6.83
CA HIS A 274 2.35 25.23 7.47
C HIS A 274 3.53 24.28 7.73
N ALA A 275 3.27 23.03 8.14
CA ALA A 275 4.32 22.02 8.29
C ALA A 275 5.00 21.71 6.95
N LEU A 276 4.20 21.57 5.87
CA LEU A 276 4.73 21.41 4.51
C LEU A 276 5.56 22.62 4.09
N LEU A 277 5.10 23.84 4.34
CA LEU A 277 5.84 25.06 4.00
C LEU A 277 7.20 25.10 4.70
N ARG A 278 7.25 24.89 6.02
CA ARG A 278 8.50 24.83 6.79
C ARG A 278 9.45 23.75 6.29
N PHE A 279 8.91 22.58 5.97
CA PHE A 279 9.68 21.49 5.38
C PHE A 279 10.31 21.91 4.05
N LEU A 280 9.54 22.55 3.17
CA LEU A 280 10.03 23.04 1.88
C LEU A 280 11.07 24.15 2.05
N GLU A 281 10.87 25.10 2.97
CA GLU A 281 11.83 26.17 3.26
C GLU A 281 13.17 25.61 3.74
N LYS A 282 13.13 24.57 4.58
CA LYS A 282 14.33 23.95 5.16
C LYS A 282 15.08 23.04 4.18
N TYR A 283 14.37 22.31 3.31
CA TYR A 283 14.96 21.24 2.50
C TYR A 283 14.88 21.46 0.98
N SER A 284 14.50 22.66 0.54
CA SER A 284 14.58 23.04 -0.87
C SER A 284 15.95 23.64 -1.22
N ASN A 285 16.25 23.70 -2.52
CA ASN A 285 17.43 24.40 -3.02
C ASN A 285 17.01 25.75 -3.62
N HIS A 286 17.45 26.86 -3.02
CA HIS A 286 17.06 28.21 -3.42
C HIS A 286 15.54 28.38 -3.59
N SER A 287 14.77 27.91 -2.60
CA SER A 287 13.30 27.93 -2.60
C SER A 287 12.65 27.17 -3.77
N LYS A 288 13.33 26.14 -4.28
CA LYS A 288 12.87 25.28 -5.38
C LYS A 288 13.19 23.80 -5.16
N ILE A 289 12.36 22.95 -5.75
CA ILE A 289 12.60 21.51 -5.94
C ILE A 289 12.53 21.24 -7.44
N GLY A 290 13.66 20.91 -8.04
CA GLY A 290 13.83 20.96 -9.49
C GLY A 290 13.40 22.32 -10.07
N PRO A 291 12.52 22.38 -11.08
CA PRO A 291 12.04 23.63 -11.65
C PRO A 291 10.89 24.29 -10.84
N PHE A 292 10.35 23.62 -9.82
CA PHE A 292 9.15 24.09 -9.11
C PHE A 292 9.53 24.93 -7.89
N SER A 293 8.99 26.14 -7.80
CA SER A 293 9.11 26.95 -6.58
C SER A 293 8.22 26.41 -5.45
N ILE A 294 8.55 26.79 -4.22
CA ILE A 294 7.70 26.49 -3.04
C ILE A 294 6.26 26.94 -3.28
N ASP A 295 6.02 28.15 -3.79
CA ASP A 295 4.67 28.65 -4.10
C ASP A 295 3.90 27.72 -5.06
N MET A 296 4.54 27.22 -6.10
CA MET A 296 3.90 26.31 -7.06
C MET A 296 3.50 24.98 -6.40
N ILE A 297 4.39 24.43 -5.57
CA ILE A 297 4.13 23.19 -4.82
C ILE A 297 2.98 23.41 -3.83
N MET A 298 2.99 24.54 -3.12
CA MET A 298 1.93 24.92 -2.18
C MET A 298 0.58 25.13 -2.87
N LYS A 299 0.55 25.72 -4.08
CA LYS A 299 -0.67 25.85 -4.89
C LYS A 299 -1.24 24.48 -5.26
N MET A 300 -0.41 23.54 -5.70
CA MET A 300 -0.84 22.16 -5.99
C MET A 300 -1.33 21.43 -4.74
N ALA A 301 -0.64 21.59 -3.61
CA ALA A 301 -1.04 20.99 -2.33
C ALA A 301 -2.39 21.54 -1.85
N ARG A 302 -2.57 22.87 -1.89
CA ARG A 302 -3.83 23.54 -1.55
C ARG A 302 -4.96 23.05 -2.45
N LEU A 303 -4.76 23.01 -3.78
CA LEU A 303 -5.74 22.46 -4.73
C LEU A 303 -6.24 21.08 -4.27
N ILE A 304 -5.36 20.12 -3.97
CA ILE A 304 -5.75 18.77 -3.56
C ILE A 304 -6.57 18.77 -2.27
N LEU A 305 -6.20 19.60 -1.29
CA LEU A 305 -6.88 19.65 0.01
C LEU A 305 -8.21 20.45 -0.06
N ASP A 306 -8.26 21.52 -0.85
CA ASP A 306 -9.43 22.38 -1.08
C ASP A 306 -10.56 21.68 -1.81
N THR A 307 -10.18 20.79 -2.72
CA THR A 307 -11.09 20.13 -3.64
C THR A 307 -11.39 18.68 -3.25
N ASN A 308 -11.17 18.33 -1.98
CA ASN A 308 -11.44 17.00 -1.46
C ASN A 308 -12.95 16.78 -1.23
N TYR A 309 -13.68 16.72 -2.33
CA TYR A 309 -15.10 16.42 -2.38
C TYR A 309 -15.33 14.96 -2.76
N PHE A 310 -16.38 14.36 -2.22
CA PHE A 310 -16.78 13.01 -2.56
C PHE A 310 -18.29 12.79 -2.43
N ALA A 311 -18.79 11.79 -3.16
CA ALA A 311 -20.15 11.30 -3.01
C ALA A 311 -20.23 10.20 -1.95
N TYR A 312 -21.28 10.22 -1.15
CA TYR A 312 -21.66 9.14 -0.25
C TYR A 312 -23.18 9.09 -0.09
N ILE A 313 -23.81 7.93 -0.33
CA ILE A 313 -25.27 7.72 -0.26
C ILE A 313 -26.06 8.87 -0.91
N ASN A 314 -25.84 9.09 -2.21
CA ASN A 314 -26.54 10.12 -3.01
C ASN A 314 -26.37 11.57 -2.52
N LYS A 315 -25.46 11.83 -1.59
CA LYS A 315 -25.14 13.16 -1.09
C LYS A 315 -23.69 13.49 -1.39
N TYR A 316 -23.37 14.77 -1.42
CA TYR A 316 -22.02 15.27 -1.62
C TYR A 316 -21.45 15.80 -0.30
N TYR A 317 -20.18 15.51 -0.08
CA TYR A 317 -19.46 15.92 1.12
C TYR A 317 -18.15 16.58 0.74
N LYS A 318 -17.72 17.53 1.55
CA LYS A 318 -16.37 18.08 1.56
C LYS A 318 -15.64 17.58 2.79
N GLN A 319 -14.43 17.06 2.62
CA GLN A 319 -13.54 16.83 3.75
C GLN A 319 -12.87 18.17 4.13
N THR A 320 -13.20 18.70 5.30
CA THR A 320 -12.74 20.01 5.80
C THR A 320 -11.43 19.91 6.59
N ARG A 321 -11.10 18.71 7.07
CA ARG A 321 -9.92 18.43 7.90
C ARG A 321 -9.19 17.18 7.42
N GLY A 322 -7.87 17.18 7.54
CA GLY A 322 -7.02 16.10 7.08
C GLY A 322 -6.98 15.98 5.56
N GLY A 323 -6.58 14.80 5.09
CA GLY A 323 -6.63 14.41 3.68
C GLY A 323 -7.41 13.12 3.46
N ALA A 324 -7.85 12.90 2.23
CA ALA A 324 -8.58 11.69 1.86
C ALA A 324 -7.70 10.45 1.99
N MET A 325 -8.17 9.46 2.75
CA MET A 325 -7.60 8.11 2.74
C MET A 325 -7.81 7.51 1.35
N GLY A 326 -6.74 7.44 0.55
CA GLY A 326 -6.77 7.05 -0.86
C GLY A 326 -6.07 8.05 -1.79
N SER A 327 -5.79 9.27 -1.32
CA SER A 327 -4.97 10.24 -2.04
C SER A 327 -3.48 9.96 -1.82
N ALA A 328 -2.70 9.91 -2.90
CA ALA A 328 -1.26 9.63 -2.84
C ALA A 328 -0.48 10.72 -2.07
N PHE A 329 -0.80 11.99 -2.31
CA PHE A 329 -0.19 13.13 -1.62
C PHE A 329 -0.44 13.13 -0.11
N THR A 330 -1.63 12.69 0.34
CA THR A 330 -2.00 12.67 1.76
C THR A 330 -1.02 11.86 2.60
N GLN A 331 -0.44 10.80 2.04
CA GLN A 331 0.56 9.98 2.75
C GLN A 331 1.82 10.78 3.08
N VAL A 332 2.45 11.43 2.09
CA VAL A 332 3.68 12.22 2.33
C VAL A 332 3.38 13.47 3.15
N TYR A 333 2.22 14.09 2.96
CA TYR A 333 1.76 15.23 3.74
C TYR A 333 1.64 14.90 5.24
N ALA A 334 1.02 13.76 5.58
CA ALA A 334 0.92 13.30 6.96
C ALA A 334 2.27 12.95 7.58
N ASN A 335 3.16 12.34 6.80
CA ASN A 335 4.51 12.04 7.24
C ASN A 335 5.31 13.32 7.55
N ILE A 336 5.21 14.35 6.72
CA ILE A 336 5.85 15.66 6.98
C ILE A 336 5.27 16.32 8.23
N TYR A 337 3.95 16.24 8.43
CA TYR A 337 3.30 16.75 9.64
C TYR A 337 3.82 16.04 10.89
N MET A 338 3.83 14.70 10.86
CA MET A 338 4.31 13.89 11.97
C MET A 338 5.79 14.11 12.24
N LEU A 339 6.62 14.30 11.21
CA LEU A 339 8.04 14.61 11.39
C LEU A 339 8.24 15.83 12.28
N GLN A 340 7.43 16.88 12.11
CA GLN A 340 7.52 18.05 12.97
C GLN A 340 7.04 17.75 14.40
N TRP A 341 5.92 17.04 14.55
CA TRP A 341 5.37 16.71 15.86
C TRP A 341 6.31 15.80 16.68
N GLU A 342 7.00 14.86 16.03
CA GLU A 342 7.81 13.85 16.70
C GLU A 342 9.24 14.31 17.07
N GLN A 343 9.66 15.54 16.71
CA GLN A 343 11.04 16.01 16.94
C GLN A 343 11.48 15.89 18.40
N ASN A 344 10.65 16.32 19.34
CA ASN A 344 11.00 16.28 20.76
C ASN A 344 11.14 14.84 21.29
N LEU A 345 10.36 13.90 20.75
CA LEU A 345 10.53 12.47 21.07
C LEU A 345 11.83 11.93 20.48
N ILE A 346 12.11 12.24 19.22
CA ILE A 346 13.38 11.83 18.57
C ILE A 346 14.59 12.33 19.38
N GLU A 347 14.60 13.60 19.76
CA GLU A 347 15.68 14.23 20.54
C GLU A 347 15.80 13.59 21.93
N TYR A 348 14.68 13.36 22.61
CA TYR A 348 14.66 12.71 23.91
C TYR A 348 15.23 11.29 23.83
N GLN A 349 14.81 10.47 22.87
CA GLN A 349 15.35 9.12 22.64
C GLN A 349 16.85 9.14 22.32
N ALA A 350 17.28 10.05 21.44
CA ALA A 350 18.69 10.20 21.11
C ALA A 350 19.55 10.53 22.34
N SER A 351 19.06 11.41 23.24
CA SER A 351 19.78 11.77 24.47
C SER A 351 19.99 10.61 25.46
N LYS A 352 19.22 9.53 25.31
CA LYS A 352 19.24 8.34 26.18
C LYS A 352 19.89 7.12 25.53
N ASN A 353 20.40 7.24 24.29
CA ASN A 353 20.77 6.10 23.45
C ASN A 353 19.61 5.11 23.32
N GLU A 354 18.41 5.63 23.08
CA GLU A 354 17.18 4.89 22.81
C GLU A 354 16.76 5.08 21.36
N ILE A 355 15.96 4.15 20.83
CA ILE A 355 15.54 4.18 19.44
C ILE A 355 14.13 4.73 19.33
N TYR A 356 13.89 5.55 18.31
CA TYR A 356 12.57 5.97 17.85
C TYR A 356 12.37 5.50 16.40
N GLY A 357 11.24 4.88 16.11
CA GLY A 357 10.86 4.46 14.76
C GLY A 357 9.38 4.67 14.51
N ARG A 358 9.01 5.21 13.34
CA ARG A 358 7.62 5.30 12.91
C ARG A 358 7.41 4.67 11.55
N TYR A 359 6.41 3.79 11.45
CA TYR A 359 5.83 3.29 10.21
C TYR A 359 4.44 3.89 10.04
N ILE A 360 4.33 4.97 9.26
CA ILE A 360 3.05 5.67 9.02
C ILE A 360 2.38 6.09 10.35
N ASP A 361 1.38 5.33 10.83
CA ASP A 361 0.61 5.52 12.05
C ASP A 361 1.15 4.73 13.26
N ASP A 362 1.96 3.69 13.04
CA ASP A 362 2.56 2.87 14.08
C ASP A 362 3.91 3.46 14.54
N ILE A 363 4.06 3.72 15.84
CA ILE A 363 5.28 4.19 16.50
C ILE A 363 5.88 3.05 17.34
N PHE A 364 7.20 2.96 17.34
CA PHE A 364 8.00 2.10 18.20
C PHE A 364 9.08 2.92 18.91
N MET A 365 9.26 2.71 20.20
CA MET A 365 10.34 3.31 21.00
C MET A 365 10.93 2.28 21.97
N THR A 366 12.19 2.48 22.38
CA THR A 366 12.74 1.81 23.56
C THR A 366 12.73 2.74 24.77
N THR A 367 12.68 2.18 25.97
CA THR A 367 12.93 2.95 27.19
C THR A 367 13.59 2.13 28.30
N ASN A 368 14.51 2.73 29.04
CA ASN A 368 15.02 2.24 30.32
C ASN A 368 14.57 3.11 31.50
N GLU A 369 13.75 4.14 31.24
CA GLU A 369 13.23 5.04 32.26
C GLU A 369 12.07 4.39 33.02
N SER A 370 11.70 4.99 34.15
CA SER A 370 10.51 4.55 34.89
C SER A 370 9.24 4.83 34.09
N TYR A 371 8.19 4.05 34.37
CA TYR A 371 6.88 4.21 33.73
C TYR A 371 6.34 5.64 33.86
N ASP A 372 6.52 6.29 35.01
CA ASP A 372 6.01 7.65 35.26
C ASP A 372 6.72 8.69 34.40
N VAL A 373 8.05 8.59 34.28
CA VAL A 373 8.86 9.52 33.47
C VAL A 373 8.48 9.41 32.00
N ILE A 374 8.46 8.20 31.44
CA ILE A 374 8.16 8.02 30.03
C ILE A 374 6.71 8.36 29.71
N THR A 375 5.78 8.09 30.62
CA THR A 375 4.37 8.49 30.49
C THR A 375 4.23 10.00 30.47
N ALA A 376 4.96 10.73 31.33
CA ALA A 376 4.97 12.19 31.32
C ALA A 376 5.50 12.77 30.00
N VAL A 377 6.56 12.17 29.44
CA VAL A 377 7.13 12.56 28.13
C VAL A 377 6.10 12.37 27.01
N LEU A 378 5.44 11.20 26.95
CA LEU A 378 4.42 10.91 25.95
C LEU A 378 3.16 11.79 26.10
N GLN A 379 2.76 12.10 27.33
CA GLN A 379 1.69 13.05 27.61
C GLN A 379 2.06 14.47 27.17
N GLN A 380 3.30 14.88 27.40
CA GLN A 380 3.79 16.18 26.96
C GLN A 380 3.78 16.29 25.44
N ALA A 381 4.20 15.26 24.71
CA ALA A 381 4.14 15.22 23.25
C ALA A 381 2.69 15.36 22.73
N GLN A 382 1.73 14.68 23.35
CA GLN A 382 0.32 14.82 22.98
C GLN A 382 -0.25 16.22 23.27
N LYS A 383 0.24 16.92 24.30
CA LYS A 383 -0.18 18.30 24.60
C LYS A 383 0.31 19.32 23.55
N GLN A 384 1.34 19.00 22.78
CA GLN A 384 1.86 19.89 21.73
C GLN A 384 0.88 20.07 20.58
N ASP A 385 0.05 19.07 20.32
CA ASP A 385 -0.97 19.12 19.29
C ASP A 385 -2.19 18.28 19.68
N VAL A 386 -3.29 18.95 20.01
CA VAL A 386 -4.58 18.34 20.36
C VAL A 386 -5.12 17.38 19.28
N ASN A 387 -4.63 17.50 18.04
CA ASN A 387 -5.05 16.69 16.91
C ASN A 387 -4.32 15.35 16.82
N ILE A 388 -3.18 15.19 17.50
CA ILE A 388 -2.41 13.94 17.51
C ILE A 388 -2.63 13.26 18.85
N LYS A 389 -3.35 12.14 18.80
CA LYS A 389 -3.58 11.26 19.95
C LYS A 389 -2.89 9.93 19.71
N ILE A 390 -2.17 9.46 20.71
CA ILE A 390 -1.48 8.17 20.67
C ILE A 390 -1.94 7.30 21.84
N ASN A 391 -2.04 6.00 21.60
CA ASN A 391 -2.37 5.01 22.63
C ASN A 391 -1.15 4.13 22.89
N PRO A 392 -0.23 4.53 23.77
CA PRO A 392 1.00 3.79 24.01
C PRO A 392 0.75 2.55 24.87
N THR A 393 1.44 1.47 24.54
CA THR A 393 1.53 0.25 25.35
C THR A 393 2.99 -0.08 25.57
N MET A 394 3.35 -0.45 26.80
CA MET A 394 4.73 -0.76 27.18
C MET A 394 4.87 -2.21 27.63
N SER A 395 5.87 -2.92 27.11
CA SER A 395 6.20 -4.28 27.51
C SER A 395 7.63 -4.65 27.09
N ASN A 396 8.19 -5.71 27.67
CA ASN A 396 9.43 -6.32 27.17
C ASN A 396 9.19 -7.19 25.92
N SER A 397 7.93 -7.46 25.56
CA SER A 397 7.52 -8.17 24.34
C SER A 397 6.36 -7.46 23.68
N VAL A 398 6.56 -6.95 22.46
CA VAL A 398 5.56 -6.17 21.72
C VAL A 398 5.44 -6.64 20.28
N ASN A 399 4.29 -6.36 19.67
CA ASN A 399 4.08 -6.57 18.24
C ASN A 399 4.21 -5.24 17.51
N PHE A 400 5.05 -5.20 16.48
CA PHE A 400 5.21 -4.04 15.62
C PHE A 400 5.25 -4.52 14.17
N LEU A 401 4.40 -3.95 13.31
CA LEU A 401 4.17 -4.46 11.96
C LEU A 401 3.72 -5.94 11.97
N ASP A 402 4.52 -6.82 11.39
CA ASP A 402 4.29 -8.26 11.26
C ASP A 402 5.35 -9.09 12.02
N ILE A 403 5.98 -8.48 13.03
CA ILE A 403 6.94 -9.12 13.92
C ILE A 403 6.59 -8.93 15.40
N THR A 404 6.90 -9.94 16.19
CA THR A 404 6.96 -9.87 17.65
C THR A 404 8.42 -9.64 18.04
N ILE A 405 8.67 -8.61 18.84
CA ILE A 405 10.00 -8.18 19.29
C ILE A 405 10.04 -8.37 20.79
N THR A 406 11.00 -9.16 21.28
CA THR A 406 11.14 -9.52 22.69
C THR A 406 12.56 -9.26 23.17
N ASN A 407 12.68 -8.63 24.34
CA ASN A 407 13.94 -8.49 25.05
C ASN A 407 14.11 -9.66 26.02
N ILE A 408 15.10 -10.53 25.79
CA ILE A 408 15.47 -11.63 26.68
C ILE A 408 16.78 -11.25 27.37
N ASN A 409 16.68 -10.55 28.50
CA ASN A 409 17.83 -10.16 29.32
C ASN A 409 18.94 -9.45 28.52
N GLY A 410 18.57 -8.48 27.67
CA GLY A 410 19.50 -7.74 26.81
C GLY A 410 19.77 -8.40 25.46
N LYS A 411 19.13 -9.54 25.16
CA LYS A 411 19.21 -10.21 23.86
C LYS A 411 17.93 -10.01 23.07
N LEU A 412 18.07 -9.48 21.86
CA LEU A 412 16.96 -9.30 20.92
C LEU A 412 16.46 -10.65 20.40
N ARG A 413 15.17 -10.92 20.58
CA ARG A 413 14.46 -12.03 19.93
C ARG A 413 13.36 -11.48 19.04
N THR A 414 13.35 -11.89 17.77
CA THR A 414 12.28 -11.55 16.83
C THR A 414 11.65 -12.81 16.25
N SER A 415 10.33 -12.76 16.02
CA SER A 415 9.56 -13.82 15.36
C SER A 415 8.43 -13.21 14.54
N ILE A 416 7.85 -13.97 13.60
CA ILE A 416 6.71 -13.46 12.83
C ILE A 416 5.48 -13.37 13.72
N TYR A 417 4.82 -12.21 13.70
CA TYR A 417 3.54 -11.98 14.33
C TYR A 417 2.40 -12.27 13.35
N HIS A 418 1.49 -13.14 13.77
CA HIS A 418 0.23 -13.38 13.06
C HIS A 418 -0.93 -12.89 13.90
N LYS A 419 -1.79 -12.07 13.31
CA LYS A 419 -3.00 -11.62 14.00
C LYS A 419 -3.88 -12.83 14.34
N PRO A 420 -4.60 -12.81 15.47
CA PRO A 420 -5.54 -13.89 15.83
C PRO A 420 -6.58 -14.17 14.74
N THR A 421 -6.97 -13.16 13.98
CA THR A 421 -7.95 -13.26 12.88
C THR A 421 -7.30 -13.50 11.50
N ALA A 422 -5.99 -13.79 11.44
CA ALA A 422 -5.32 -14.04 10.17
C ALA A 422 -5.64 -15.45 9.68
N ASP A 423 -6.40 -15.53 8.59
CA ASP A 423 -6.65 -16.79 7.91
C ASP A 423 -5.34 -17.38 7.36
N PRO A 424 -5.16 -18.72 7.38
CA PRO A 424 -4.01 -19.39 6.78
C PRO A 424 -4.14 -19.41 5.24
N TYR A 425 -4.33 -18.23 4.63
CA TYR A 425 -4.58 -18.07 3.21
C TYR A 425 -3.27 -17.78 2.47
N TYR A 426 -2.92 -18.70 1.58
CA TYR A 426 -2.03 -18.44 0.47
C TYR A 426 -2.82 -18.53 -0.82
N LEU A 427 -2.25 -18.06 -1.92
CA LEU A 427 -2.88 -18.24 -3.22
C LEU A 427 -3.20 -19.74 -3.45
N PRO A 428 -4.47 -20.13 -3.59
CA PRO A 428 -4.82 -21.54 -3.71
C PRO A 428 -4.13 -22.19 -4.91
N TYR A 429 -3.60 -23.41 -4.73
CA TYR A 429 -2.88 -24.13 -5.78
C TYR A 429 -3.74 -24.41 -7.04
N GLN A 430 -5.06 -24.38 -6.89
CA GLN A 430 -6.02 -24.58 -7.98
C GLN A 430 -6.44 -23.26 -8.66
N SER A 431 -5.87 -22.13 -8.27
CA SER A 431 -6.12 -20.85 -8.93
C SER A 431 -5.42 -20.80 -10.29
N ASP A 432 -5.88 -19.91 -11.17
CA ASP A 432 -5.40 -19.80 -12.55
C ASP A 432 -4.18 -18.87 -12.66
N HIS A 433 -3.16 -19.12 -11.85
CA HIS A 433 -1.92 -18.35 -11.87
C HIS A 433 -0.78 -19.16 -12.50
N PRO A 434 0.24 -18.50 -13.07
CA PRO A 434 1.40 -19.19 -13.60
C PRO A 434 2.04 -20.11 -12.57
N HIS A 435 2.47 -21.29 -12.99
CA HIS A 435 3.11 -22.27 -12.10
C HIS A 435 4.32 -21.69 -11.35
N THR A 436 5.04 -20.74 -11.95
CA THR A 436 6.13 -20.00 -11.31
C THR A 436 5.71 -19.29 -10.04
N ILE A 437 4.50 -18.71 -9.97
CA ILE A 437 3.95 -18.08 -8.77
C ILE A 437 3.74 -19.13 -7.67
N HIS A 438 3.12 -20.26 -8.01
CA HIS A 438 2.92 -21.36 -7.06
C HIS A 438 4.24 -21.92 -6.52
N ARG A 439 5.28 -22.03 -7.36
CA ARG A 439 6.62 -22.46 -6.94
C ARG A 439 7.29 -21.46 -6.01
N ASN A 440 7.07 -20.17 -6.22
CA ASN A 440 7.72 -19.12 -5.45
C ASN A 440 7.09 -18.93 -4.07
N ILE A 441 5.79 -19.18 -3.90
CA ILE A 441 5.12 -18.97 -2.60
C ILE A 441 5.78 -19.74 -1.44
N PRO A 442 6.01 -21.07 -1.52
CA PRO A 442 6.71 -21.79 -0.44
C PRO A 442 8.13 -21.26 -0.21
N TYR A 443 8.84 -20.88 -1.28
CA TYR A 443 10.21 -20.40 -1.18
C TYR A 443 10.28 -19.02 -0.52
N THR A 444 9.49 -18.04 -0.98
CA THR A 444 9.55 -16.67 -0.48
C THR A 444 9.01 -16.53 0.93
N THR A 445 8.04 -17.37 1.33
CA THR A 445 7.55 -17.43 2.71
C THR A 445 8.62 -17.95 3.67
N LEU A 446 9.41 -18.96 3.27
CA LEU A 446 10.57 -19.41 4.06
C LEU A 446 11.68 -18.37 4.12
N VAL A 447 12.00 -17.70 3.00
CA VAL A 447 12.97 -16.58 3.01
C VAL A 447 12.53 -15.51 4.01
N ARG A 448 11.25 -15.13 3.98
CA ARG A 448 10.70 -14.17 4.94
C ARG A 448 10.79 -14.67 6.39
N ALA A 449 10.46 -15.94 6.64
CA ALA A 449 10.57 -16.53 7.98
C ALA A 449 12.01 -16.50 8.50
N ALA A 450 12.98 -16.91 7.66
CA ALA A 450 14.38 -16.90 8.02
C ALA A 450 14.95 -15.49 8.19
N ARG A 451 14.39 -14.47 7.52
CA ARG A 451 14.77 -13.06 7.72
C ARG A 451 14.27 -12.48 9.04
N LEU A 452 13.09 -12.89 9.51
CA LEU A 452 12.41 -12.24 10.63
C LEU A 452 12.52 -13.03 11.95
N CYS A 453 12.74 -14.35 11.89
CA CYS A 453 12.94 -15.16 13.08
C CYS A 453 14.42 -15.16 13.48
N SER A 454 14.77 -14.62 14.64
CA SER A 454 16.17 -14.51 15.07
C SER A 454 16.75 -15.81 15.65
N ASN A 455 15.92 -16.83 15.90
CA ASN A 455 16.35 -18.13 16.42
C ASN A 455 15.67 -19.28 15.65
N LEU A 456 16.31 -20.45 15.71
CA LEU A 456 15.90 -21.63 14.95
C LEU A 456 14.56 -22.20 15.40
N HIS A 457 14.26 -22.15 16.70
CA HIS A 457 13.00 -22.67 17.22
C HIS A 457 11.78 -21.91 16.66
N ASP A 458 11.83 -20.58 16.63
CA ASP A 458 10.75 -19.77 16.06
C ASP A 458 10.64 -19.95 14.55
N PHE A 459 11.77 -20.07 13.85
CA PHE A 459 11.79 -20.40 12.44
C PHE A 459 11.15 -21.76 12.14
N HIS A 460 11.43 -22.79 12.95
CA HIS A 460 10.82 -24.11 12.80
C HIS A 460 9.31 -24.06 13.04
N ARG A 461 8.86 -23.34 14.06
CA ARG A 461 7.44 -23.13 14.34
C ARG A 461 6.74 -22.46 13.15
N GLU A 462 7.34 -21.40 12.61
CA GLU A 462 6.79 -20.72 11.43
C GLU A 462 6.82 -21.62 10.20
N ARG A 463 7.89 -22.39 9.96
CA ARG A 463 7.99 -23.37 8.88
C ARG A 463 6.85 -24.38 8.92
N LEU A 464 6.50 -24.88 10.11
CA LEU A 464 5.37 -25.79 10.30
C LEU A 464 4.04 -25.10 9.99
N ARG A 465 3.85 -23.87 10.47
CA ARG A 465 2.67 -23.06 10.15
C ARG A 465 2.51 -22.85 8.64
N ILE A 466 3.59 -22.48 7.94
CA ILE A 466 3.62 -22.33 6.48
C ILE A 466 3.24 -23.64 5.80
N HIS A 467 3.82 -24.77 6.24
CA HIS A 467 3.51 -26.10 5.69
C HIS A 467 2.00 -26.40 5.79
N VAL A 468 1.41 -26.27 6.98
CA VAL A 468 -0.02 -26.52 7.21
C VAL A 468 -0.87 -25.58 6.35
N SER A 469 -0.51 -24.31 6.28
CA SER A 469 -1.23 -23.31 5.49
C SER A 469 -1.19 -23.65 3.99
N LEU A 470 -0.05 -24.11 3.46
CA LEU A 470 0.04 -24.56 2.07
C LEU A 470 -0.85 -25.79 1.79
N LEU A 471 -0.90 -26.76 2.72
CA LEU A 471 -1.79 -27.92 2.60
C LEU A 471 -3.27 -27.50 2.57
N LEU A 472 -3.67 -26.59 3.45
CA LEU A 472 -5.03 -26.03 3.47
C LEU A 472 -5.39 -25.31 2.15
N ASN A 473 -4.39 -24.74 1.48
CA ASN A 473 -4.53 -24.12 0.15
C ASN A 473 -4.32 -25.10 -1.02
N SER A 474 -4.49 -26.40 -0.76
CA SER A 474 -4.45 -27.49 -1.76
C SER A 474 -3.10 -27.71 -2.46
N TYR A 475 -2.00 -27.24 -1.87
CA TYR A 475 -0.66 -27.61 -2.37
C TYR A 475 -0.39 -29.08 -2.08
N ARG A 476 0.20 -29.79 -3.05
CA ARG A 476 0.54 -31.21 -2.90
C ARG A 476 1.71 -31.38 -1.92
N PRO A 477 1.71 -32.36 -1.00
CA PRO A 477 2.80 -32.55 -0.03
C PRO A 477 4.20 -32.62 -0.68
N HIS A 478 4.37 -33.43 -1.72
CA HIS A 478 5.64 -33.53 -2.44
C HIS A 478 6.07 -32.20 -3.09
N PHE A 479 5.11 -31.38 -3.55
CA PHE A 479 5.41 -30.05 -4.07
C PHE A 479 5.95 -29.14 -2.97
N ILE A 480 5.36 -29.18 -1.78
CA ILE A 480 5.82 -28.39 -0.62
C ILE A 480 7.24 -28.85 -0.23
N SER A 481 7.44 -30.14 -0.02
CA SER A 481 8.75 -30.71 0.35
C SER A 481 9.85 -30.34 -0.62
N ASN A 482 9.60 -30.45 -1.93
CA ASN A 482 10.60 -30.09 -2.95
C ASN A 482 11.00 -28.61 -2.89
N HIS A 483 10.04 -27.70 -2.66
CA HIS A 483 10.33 -26.27 -2.61
C HIS A 483 10.94 -25.83 -1.26
N PHE A 484 10.62 -26.54 -0.18
CA PHE A 484 11.28 -26.37 1.11
C PHE A 484 12.74 -26.84 1.03
N GLN A 485 12.99 -28.01 0.45
CA GLN A 485 14.35 -28.52 0.24
C GLN A 485 15.15 -27.58 -0.68
N ARG A 486 14.54 -27.10 -1.76
CA ARG A 486 15.16 -26.10 -2.65
C ARG A 486 15.62 -24.86 -1.89
N PHE A 487 14.85 -24.36 -0.92
CA PHE A 487 15.24 -23.22 -0.11
C PHE A 487 16.55 -23.50 0.64
N PHE A 488 16.63 -24.63 1.36
CA PHE A 488 17.86 -24.98 2.10
C PHE A 488 19.06 -25.22 1.17
N GLN A 489 18.86 -25.90 0.03
CA GLN A 489 19.91 -26.14 -0.96
C GLN A 489 20.50 -24.84 -1.54
N VAL A 490 19.63 -23.91 -1.96
CA VAL A 490 20.06 -22.63 -2.53
C VAL A 490 20.89 -21.81 -1.54
N HIS A 491 20.58 -21.95 -0.25
CA HIS A 491 21.29 -21.25 0.82
C HIS A 491 22.36 -22.10 1.51
N LYS A 492 22.75 -23.26 0.94
CA LYS A 492 23.78 -24.16 1.48
C LYS A 492 23.54 -24.56 2.94
N ALA A 493 22.29 -24.75 3.31
CA ALA A 493 21.82 -25.02 4.67
C ALA A 493 21.04 -26.33 4.79
N ASP A 494 21.38 -27.33 3.96
CA ASP A 494 20.69 -28.63 3.88
C ASP A 494 20.57 -29.37 5.22
N ILE A 495 21.56 -29.18 6.10
CA ILE A 495 21.59 -29.77 7.45
C ILE A 495 20.34 -29.37 8.23
N LEU A 496 19.87 -28.11 8.11
CA LEU A 496 18.67 -27.59 8.80
C LEU A 496 17.35 -28.23 8.34
N TYR A 497 17.36 -28.95 7.23
CA TYR A 497 16.19 -29.72 6.81
C TYR A 497 15.99 -30.96 7.69
N LYS A 498 17.08 -31.57 8.16
CA LYS A 498 17.07 -32.84 8.91
C LYS A 498 17.39 -32.68 10.39
N TYR A 499 18.25 -31.72 10.74
CA TYR A 499 18.81 -31.57 12.08
C TYR A 499 18.54 -30.17 12.63
N PHE A 500 18.48 -30.07 13.95
CA PHE A 500 18.35 -28.82 14.67
C PHE A 500 19.76 -28.28 14.96
N ASP A 501 20.24 -27.34 14.14
CA ASP A 501 21.60 -26.76 14.25
C ASP A 501 21.56 -25.23 14.30
N GLU A 502 21.71 -24.67 15.50
CA GLU A 502 21.60 -23.21 15.74
C GLU A 502 22.71 -22.41 15.04
N ASN A 503 23.90 -22.98 14.87
CA ASN A 503 25.03 -22.30 14.25
C ASN A 503 24.80 -22.07 12.75
N THR A 504 24.41 -23.11 12.01
CA THR A 504 24.05 -23.01 10.60
C THR A 504 22.86 -22.09 10.41
N TYR A 505 21.86 -22.14 11.30
CA TYR A 505 20.72 -21.23 11.22
C TYR A 505 21.12 -19.76 11.44
N SER A 506 21.97 -19.49 12.43
CA SER A 506 22.45 -18.13 12.71
C SER A 506 23.17 -17.52 11.50
N GLN A 507 23.97 -18.32 10.78
CA GLN A 507 24.61 -17.91 9.52
C GLN A 507 23.58 -17.64 8.41
N LEU A 508 22.60 -18.54 8.23
CA LEU A 508 21.52 -18.40 7.26
C LEU A 508 20.70 -17.13 7.52
N HIS A 509 20.30 -16.91 8.78
CA HIS A 509 19.54 -15.74 9.21
C HIS A 509 20.28 -14.45 8.86
N ARG A 510 21.55 -14.32 9.29
CA ARG A 510 22.37 -13.14 9.02
C ARG A 510 22.54 -12.91 7.51
N GLN A 511 22.84 -13.96 6.75
CA GLN A 511 22.99 -13.87 5.30
C GLN A 511 21.71 -13.33 4.63
N LEU A 512 20.55 -13.87 5.00
CA LEU A 512 19.27 -13.51 4.40
C LEU A 512 18.76 -12.15 4.86
N LEU A 513 18.97 -11.81 6.14
CA LEU A 513 18.55 -10.53 6.72
C LEU A 513 19.26 -9.37 6.02
N TYR A 514 20.57 -9.47 5.78
CA TYR A 514 21.35 -8.42 5.10
C TYR A 514 21.41 -8.57 3.58
N GLN A 515 20.69 -9.54 3.00
CA GLN A 515 20.60 -9.66 1.55
C GLN A 515 19.79 -8.49 0.96
N THR A 516 20.46 -7.67 0.16
CA THR A 516 19.83 -6.55 -0.56
C THR A 516 18.74 -7.04 -1.49
N SER A 517 17.56 -6.42 -1.38
CA SER A 517 16.45 -6.63 -2.28
C SER A 517 16.63 -5.84 -3.58
N LYS A 518 15.93 -6.27 -4.63
CA LYS A 518 15.91 -5.54 -5.91
C LYS A 518 15.46 -4.08 -5.74
N ARG A 519 14.49 -3.85 -4.86
CA ARG A 519 13.97 -2.51 -4.56
C ARG A 519 15.04 -1.63 -3.90
N GLU A 520 15.76 -2.16 -2.92
CA GLU A 520 16.88 -1.43 -2.29
C GLU A 520 17.99 -1.13 -3.29
N LEU A 521 18.28 -2.05 -4.22
CA LEU A 521 19.23 -1.79 -5.31
C LEU A 521 18.74 -0.67 -6.25
N GLU A 522 17.44 -0.65 -6.57
CA GLU A 522 16.82 0.42 -7.38
C GLU A 522 16.89 1.78 -6.66
N GLU A 523 16.62 1.81 -5.35
CA GLU A 523 16.72 3.02 -4.51
C GLU A 523 18.18 3.49 -4.37
N GLN A 524 19.14 2.58 -4.16
CA GLN A 524 20.58 2.88 -4.08
C GLN A 524 21.16 3.33 -5.44
N ALA A 525 20.60 2.86 -6.56
CA ALA A 525 21.01 3.28 -7.89
C ALA A 525 20.59 4.72 -8.23
N MET A 526 19.63 5.30 -7.49
CA MET A 526 19.20 6.69 -7.63
C MET A 526 20.16 7.64 -6.87
N LYS A 527 21.41 7.72 -7.34
CA LYS A 527 22.52 8.47 -6.73
C LYS A 527 22.43 10.01 -6.80
N LYS A 528 21.32 10.58 -7.26
CA LYS A 528 21.19 12.03 -7.50
C LYS A 528 20.34 12.68 -6.42
N ASP A 529 20.80 13.83 -5.94
CA ASP A 529 20.08 14.65 -4.97
C ASP A 529 18.63 14.88 -5.44
N PRO A 530 17.61 14.39 -4.69
CA PRO A 530 16.21 14.49 -5.07
C PRO A 530 15.68 15.94 -5.07
N VAL A 531 16.37 16.88 -4.42
CA VAL A 531 16.01 18.30 -4.41
C VAL A 531 16.39 18.96 -5.73
N LEU A 532 17.64 18.77 -6.16
CA LEU A 532 18.15 19.30 -7.43
C LEU A 532 17.59 18.56 -8.64
N PHE A 533 17.48 17.24 -8.51
CA PHE A 533 17.03 16.35 -9.56
C PHE A 533 15.92 15.48 -8.99
N PRO A 534 14.66 15.92 -9.01
CA PRO A 534 13.60 15.08 -8.49
C PRO A 534 13.39 13.82 -9.37
N PRO A 535 13.28 12.62 -8.80
CA PRO A 535 13.09 11.37 -9.55
C PRO A 535 11.95 11.39 -10.57
N VAL A 536 10.85 12.07 -10.19
CA VAL A 536 9.68 12.25 -11.05
C VAL A 536 10.00 13.01 -12.35
N LEU A 537 11.13 13.74 -12.38
CA LEU A 537 11.64 14.51 -13.53
C LEU A 537 12.85 13.85 -14.20
N GLN A 538 13.58 12.97 -13.49
CA GLN A 538 14.85 12.38 -13.96
C GLN A 538 14.68 11.20 -14.94
N GLN A 539 13.49 10.65 -15.05
CA GLN A 539 13.23 9.53 -15.94
C GLN A 539 13.09 10.04 -17.39
N ARG A 540 13.72 9.36 -18.38
CA ARG A 540 13.34 9.44 -19.82
C ARG A 540 11.80 9.59 -20.02
N PRO A 541 10.94 8.97 -19.18
CA PRO A 541 9.49 9.20 -19.10
C PRO A 541 8.90 10.61 -18.92
N TRP A 542 9.62 11.64 -18.45
CA TRP A 542 8.95 12.95 -18.25
C TRP A 542 8.66 13.64 -19.61
N ASN A 543 9.51 13.40 -20.62
CA ASN A 543 9.41 14.01 -21.96
C ASN A 543 8.81 13.09 -23.05
N GLN A 544 8.69 11.78 -22.85
CA GLN A 544 8.03 10.86 -23.78
C GLN A 544 6.84 10.15 -23.11
N ARG A 545 5.76 9.94 -23.89
CA ARG A 545 4.35 9.70 -23.47
C ARG A 545 4.19 8.67 -22.32
N LEU A 546 3.35 8.99 -21.32
CA LEU A 546 3.02 8.13 -20.18
C LEU A 546 2.03 7.03 -20.55
#